data_AF-A0A8T8BXE8-F1
#
_entry.id   AF-A0A8T8BXE8-F1
#
_cell.length_a   1.000
_cell.length_b   1.000
_cell.length_c   1.000
_cell.angle_alpha   90.00
_cell.angle_beta   90.00
_cell.angle_gamma   90.00
#
_symmetry.space_group_name_H-M   'P 1'
#
loop_
_entity.id
_entity.type
_entity.pdbx_description
1 polymer ?
#
loop_
_entity_poly.entity_id
_entity_poly.type
_entity_poly.pdbx_seq_one_letter_code
_entity_poly.pdbx_strand_id
1 'polypeptide(L)' 'MIFLIRVLTKKILAALIAFASLFSGVCWMNSARAQMTAIGASPAAAEALTRYSASLNYSAAVAAMFAGCFIAMALCVDD' A
#
# COMPACT_ATOMS: atom_id res chain seq x y z
N MET A 1 -9.74 -32.68 2.77
CA MET A 1 -10.55 -31.45 2.65
C MET A 1 -9.95 -30.27 3.42
N ILE A 2 -9.70 -30.40 4.73
CA ILE A 2 -9.12 -29.34 5.58
C ILE A 2 -7.77 -28.80 5.04
N PHE A 3 -6.86 -29.70 4.64
CA PHE A 3 -5.57 -29.32 4.07
C PHE A 3 -5.71 -28.43 2.81
N LEU A 4 -6.62 -28.78 1.91
CA LEU A 4 -6.87 -28.04 0.67
C LEU A 4 -7.39 -26.62 0.98
N ILE A 5 -8.29 -26.51 1.95
CA ILE A 5 -8.85 -25.22 2.39
C ILE A 5 -7.74 -24.32 2.94
N ARG A 6 -6.87 -24.84 3.81
CA ARG A 6 -5.73 -24.08 4.37
C ARG A 6 -4.79 -23.57 3.28
N VAL A 7 -4.41 -24.43 2.34
CA VAL A 7 -3.53 -24.04 1.22
C VAL A 7 -4.18 -22.96 0.36
N LEU A 8 -5.48 -23.10 0.05
CA LEU A 8 -6.20 -22.10 -0.73
C LEU A 8 -6.28 -20.76 0.00
N THR A 9 -6.61 -20.76 1.29
CA THR A 9 -6.65 -19.55 2.12
C THR A 9 -5.32 -18.84 2.14
N LYS A 10 -4.20 -19.57 2.30
CA LYS A 10 -2.85 -18.97 2.24
C LYS A 10 -2.54 -18.33 0.90
N LYS A 11 -2.91 -18.97 -0.21
CA LYS A 11 -2.71 -18.40 -1.56
C LYS A 11 -3.52 -17.12 -1.76
N ILE A 12 -4.77 -17.10 -1.28
CA ILE A 12 -5.61 -15.90 -1.34
C ILE A 12 -5.00 -14.78 -0.49
N LEU A 13 -4.59 -15.06 0.74
CA LEU A 13 -3.94 -14.08 1.61
C LEU A 13 -2.63 -13.55 1.00
N ALA A 14 -1.80 -14.43 0.43
CA ALA A 14 -0.58 -14.02 -0.28
C ALA A 14 -0.87 -13.08 -1.46
N ALA A 15 -1.90 -13.37 -2.25
CA ALA A 15 -2.33 -12.49 -3.33
C ALA A 15 -2.79 -11.12 -2.79
N LEU A 16 -3.58 -11.10 -1.71
CA LEU A 16 -4.04 -9.86 -1.09
C LEU A 16 -2.88 -9.03 -0.52
N ILE A 17 -1.88 -9.67 0.09
CA ILE A 17 -0.64 -9.00 0.54
C ILE A 17 0.07 -8.34 -0.63
N ALA A 18 0.22 -9.05 -1.75
CA ALA A 18 0.88 -8.53 -2.94
C ALA A 18 0.12 -7.33 -3.53
N PHE A 19 -1.20 -7.40 -3.63
CA PHE A 19 -2.02 -6.29 -4.12
C PHE A 19 -1.94 -5.05 -3.22
N ALA A 20 -2.06 -5.23 -1.91
CA ALA A 20 -1.95 -4.13 -0.95
C ALA A 20 -0.56 -3.48 -0.97
N SER A 21 0.49 -4.30 -1.09
CA SER A 21 1.88 -3.83 -1.23
C SER A 21 2.09 -3.06 -2.53
N LEU A 22 1.53 -3.53 -3.65
CA LEU A 22 1.59 -2.86 -4.94
C LEU A 22 0.91 -1.49 -4.88
N PHE A 23 -0.28 -1.41 -4.30
CA PHE A 23 -1.00 -0.15 -4.14
C PHE A 23 -0.20 0.84 -3.27
N SER A 24 0.35 0.37 -2.14
CA SER A 24 1.21 1.18 -1.28
C SER A 24 2.42 1.73 -2.05
N GLY A 25 3.10 0.88 -2.83
CA GLY A 25 4.24 1.27 -3.67
C GLY A 25 3.89 2.31 -4.73
N VAL A 26 2.74 2.18 -5.40
CA VAL A 26 2.27 3.16 -6.39
C VAL A 26 1.99 4.51 -5.75
N CYS A 27 1.36 4.53 -4.55
CA CYS A 27 1.15 5.76 -3.81
C CYS A 27 2.48 6.45 -3.46
N TRP A 28 3.48 5.70 -2.98
CA TRP A 28 4.81 6.24 -2.71
C TRP A 28 5.49 6.80 -3.95
N MET A 29 5.44 6.07 -5.07
CA MET A 29 6.00 6.51 -6.34
C MET A 29 5.38 7.84 -6.82
N ASN A 30 4.05 7.93 -6.79
CA ASN A 30 3.35 9.15 -7.19
C ASN A 30 3.60 10.31 -6.22
N SER A 31 3.72 10.03 -4.92
CA SER A 31 4.06 11.01 -3.89
C SER A 31 5.44 11.61 -4.13
N ALA A 32 6.45 10.77 -4.38
CA ALA A 32 7.80 11.20 -4.71
C ALA A 32 7.81 12.06 -5.99
N ARG A 33 7.06 11.67 -7.02
CA ARG A 33 6.93 12.45 -8.25
C ARG A 33 6.31 13.83 -8.01
N ALA A 34 5.28 13.92 -7.16
CA ALA A 34 4.66 15.19 -6.80
C ALA A 34 5.65 16.12 -6.09
N GLN A 35 6.45 15.58 -5.16
CA GLN A 35 7.49 16.35 -4.45
C GLN A 35 8.58 16.85 -5.41
N MET A 36 9.06 16.01 -6.31
CA MET A 36 10.05 16.42 -7.33
C MET A 36 9.52 17.53 -8.25
N THR A 37 8.22 17.46 -8.59
CA THR A 37 7.57 18.49 -9.41
C THR A 37 7.41 19.82 -8.66
N ALA A 38 7.28 19.79 -7.33
CA ALA A 38 7.12 20.98 -6.52
C ALA A 38 8.38 21.86 -6.44
N ILE A 39 9.58 21.29 -6.63
CA ILE A 39 10.87 21.98 -6.46
C ILE A 39 11.03 23.19 -7.40
N GLY A 40 10.41 23.17 -8.58
CA GLY A 40 10.43 24.27 -9.55
C GLY A 40 9.10 24.97 -9.76
N ALA A 41 8.09 24.66 -8.95
CA ALA A 41 6.74 25.17 -9.12
C ALA A 41 6.55 26.55 -8.46
N SER A 42 5.51 27.28 -8.87
CA SER A 42 5.09 28.48 -8.14
C SER A 42 4.65 28.12 -6.71
N PRO A 43 4.69 29.06 -5.74
CA PRO A 43 4.35 28.76 -4.34
C PRO A 43 2.97 28.09 -4.17
N ALA A 44 1.95 28.58 -4.88
CA ALA A 44 0.61 28.00 -4.82
C ALA A 44 0.54 26.57 -5.39
N ALA A 45 1.28 26.30 -6.48
CA ALA A 45 1.35 24.96 -7.07
C ALA A 45 2.16 23.99 -6.21
N ALA A 46 3.26 24.46 -5.59
CA ALA A 46 4.05 23.68 -4.66
C ALA A 46 3.21 23.25 -3.46
N GLU A 47 2.44 24.16 -2.85
CA GLU A 47 1.54 23.83 -1.72
C GLU A 47 0.50 22.77 -2.10
N ALA A 48 -0.13 22.90 -3.28
CA ALA A 48 -1.10 21.92 -3.77
C ALA A 48 -0.46 20.53 -3.98
N LEU A 49 0.73 20.47 -4.58
CA LEU A 49 1.48 19.24 -4.79
C LEU A 49 1.93 18.60 -3.47
N THR A 50 2.33 19.40 -2.49
CA THR A 50 2.68 18.92 -1.14
C THR A 50 1.47 18.31 -0.44
N ARG A 51 0.30 18.96 -0.48
CA ARG A 51 -0.95 18.40 0.08
C ARG A 51 -1.35 17.09 -0.62
N TYR A 52 -1.21 17.04 -1.94
CA TYR A 52 -1.45 15.83 -2.70
C TYR A 52 -0.49 14.69 -2.31
N SER A 53 0.81 14.98 -2.20
CA SER A 53 1.81 14.03 -1.69
C SER A 53 1.48 13.51 -0.29
N ALA A 54 1.05 14.39 0.62
CA ALA A 54 0.64 14.00 1.97
C ALA A 54 -0.57 13.03 1.95
N SER A 55 -1.58 13.30 1.11
CA SER A 55 -2.73 12.41 0.92
C SER A 55 -2.30 11.03 0.38
N LEU A 56 -1.38 11.00 -0.59
CA LEU A 56 -0.84 9.74 -1.12
C LEU A 56 -0.06 8.95 -0.06
N ASN A 57 0.72 9.62 0.80
CA ASN A 57 1.43 8.95 1.89
C ASN A 57 0.45 8.31 2.89
N TYR A 58 -0.67 8.98 3.19
CA TYR A 58 -1.72 8.42 4.02
C TYR A 58 -2.34 7.16 3.36
N SER A 59 -2.69 7.24 2.07
CA SER A 59 -3.19 6.08 1.33
C SER A 59 -2.19 4.93 1.28
N ALA A 60 -0.89 5.22 1.12
CA ALA A 60 0.17 4.23 1.13
C ALA A 60 0.26 3.51 2.48
N ALA A 61 0.15 4.26 3.58
CA ALA A 61 0.15 3.72 4.94
C ALA A 61 -1.07 2.83 5.19
N VAL A 62 -2.27 3.28 4.79
CA VAL A 62 -3.50 2.47 4.91
C VAL A 62 -3.35 1.14 4.17
N ALA A 63 -2.84 1.14 2.93
CA ALA A 63 -2.63 -0.09 2.18
C ALA A 63 -1.58 -1.00 2.83
N ALA A 64 -0.49 -0.45 3.38
CA ALA A 64 0.49 -1.21 4.13
C ALA A 64 -0.10 -1.85 5.40
N MET A 65 -1.02 -1.16 6.09
CA MET A 65 -1.75 -1.73 7.23
C MET A 65 -2.59 -2.94 6.82
N PHE A 66 -3.31 -2.86 5.69
CA PHE A 66 -4.05 -4.01 5.16
C PHE A 66 -3.12 -5.18 4.82
N ALA A 67 -1.97 -4.93 4.19
CA ALA A 67 -0.96 -5.96 3.95
C ALA A 67 -0.51 -6.62 5.26
N GLY A 68 -0.24 -5.83 6.31
CA GLY A 68 0.09 -6.33 7.65
C GLY A 68 -1.01 -7.20 8.26
N CYS A 69 -2.28 -6.79 8.14
CA CYS A 69 -3.42 -7.61 8.58
C CYS A 69 -3.51 -8.93 7.84
N PHE A 70 -3.30 -8.93 6.52
CA PHE A 70 -3.30 -10.16 5.72
C PHE A 70 -2.13 -11.09 6.09
N ILE A 71 -0.95 -10.53 6.38
CA ILE A 71 0.20 -11.29 6.90
C ILE A 71 -0.16 -11.93 8.25
N ALA A 72 -0.73 -11.17 9.19
CA ALA A 72 -1.15 -11.69 10.49
C ALA A 72 -2.15 -12.84 10.35
N MET A 73 -3.16 -12.68 9.49
CA MET A 73 -4.12 -13.76 9.20
C MET A 73 -3.46 -14.97 8.55
N ALA A 74 -2.48 -14.78 7.67
CA ALA A 74 -1.76 -15.89 7.03
C ALA A 74 -0.96 -16.71 8.05
N LEU A 75 -0.37 -16.05 9.05
CA LEU A 75 0.31 -16.69 10.17
C LEU A 75 -0.67 -17.47 11.06
N CYS A 76 -1.91 -17.01 11.24
CA CYS A 76 -2.93 -17.75 11.98
C CYS A 76 -3.51 -18.96 11.23
N VAL A 77 -3.22 -19.08 9.93
CA VAL A 77 -3.59 -20.26 9.10
C VAL A 77 -2.47 -21.31 9.11
N ASP A 78 -1.30 -20.97 9.67
CA ASP A 78 -0.28 -21.93 10.07
C ASP A 78 -0.66 -22.58 11.41
N ASP A 79 -1.31 -23.74 11.32
CA ASP A 79 -1.37 -24.85 12.30
C ASP A 79 -2.30 -25.96 11.78
#